data_AF-A0A9P5QN23-F1
#
_entry.id   AF-A0A9P5QN23-F1
#
_cell.length_a   1.000
_cell.length_b   1.000
_cell.length_c   1.000
_cell.angle_alpha   90.00
_cell.angle_beta   90.00
_cell.angle_gamma   90.00
#
_symmetry.space_group_name_H-M   'P 1'
#
loop_
_entity.id
_entity.type
_entity.pdbx_description
1 polymer ?
#
loop_
_entity_poly.entity_id
_entity_poly.type
_entity_poly.pdbx_seq_one_letter_code
_entity_poly.pdbx_strand_id
1 'polypeptide(L)'
;MLPRNVLAIRKSLSSEIITSLTSKNSNATLLDYPTGAYTGMRTFDRIGIMDFTGHTARLATSLQQIKFSSATTATTASPTHDDKEDAVVSEGLARLRNQETMKKETTDLVQAGLKFYYKQLRQSLQNGELTAALEGETKAMEPTLIAHFEPLKALKESRCKVEVHGAPRQHATIKDSQWVRDRKEIEVKLDRDTNEALMLDDNQDVYEGLSSNFFAFDRKRQTVLTAPLGSVLLGTMQKVVLNVCSAEKIPVDFTFPNLKNIDDWEGAFIT
;
A
#
# COMPACT_ATOMS: atom_id res chain seq x y z
N MET A 1 -1.18 24.46 -14.92
CA MET A 1 -1.35 23.25 -15.74
C MET A 1 -1.59 22.10 -14.77
N LEU A 2 -2.75 21.43 -14.82
CA LEU A 2 -3.07 20.35 -13.86
C LEU A 2 -1.98 19.25 -13.94
N PRO A 3 -1.55 18.69 -12.79
CA PRO A 3 -0.61 17.58 -12.81
C PRO A 3 -1.22 16.44 -13.63
N ARG A 4 -0.51 16.03 -14.67
CA ARG A 4 -0.94 14.96 -15.57
C ARG A 4 -0.51 13.64 -14.97
N ASN A 5 -1.43 13.00 -14.24
CA ASN A 5 -1.24 11.64 -13.77
C ASN A 5 -1.16 10.70 -14.99
N VAL A 6 -0.44 9.60 -14.84
CA VAL A 6 -0.22 8.62 -15.90
C VAL A 6 -0.68 7.25 -15.44
N LEU A 7 -1.18 6.48 -16.40
CA LEU A 7 -1.55 5.10 -16.22
C LEU A 7 -0.78 4.24 -17.23
N ALA A 8 -0.16 3.17 -16.76
CA ALA A 8 0.39 2.09 -17.57
C ALA A 8 -0.39 0.81 -17.27
N ILE A 9 -0.84 0.12 -18.31
CA ILE A 9 -1.67 -1.09 -18.19
C ILE A 9 -1.08 -2.19 -19.07
N ARG A 10 -1.00 -3.39 -18.52
CA ARG A 10 -0.76 -4.63 -19.25
C ARG A 10 -1.91 -5.59 -18.92
N LYS A 11 -2.82 -5.82 -19.88
CA LYS A 11 -4.03 -6.64 -19.69
C LYS A 11 -3.73 -8.13 -19.49
N SER A 12 -2.60 -8.60 -20.01
CA SER A 12 -2.10 -9.96 -19.81
C SER A 12 -0.60 -10.03 -20.05
N LEU A 13 0.05 -11.12 -19.62
CA LEU A 13 1.51 -11.27 -19.73
C LEU A 13 2.03 -11.28 -21.17
N SER A 14 1.19 -11.60 -22.16
CA SER A 14 1.50 -11.54 -23.58
C SER A 14 1.14 -10.19 -24.22
N SER A 15 0.36 -9.36 -23.52
CA SER A 15 -0.12 -8.08 -24.04
C SER A 15 0.94 -6.99 -24.00
N GLU A 16 0.82 -6.07 -24.96
CA GLU A 16 1.57 -4.82 -25.00
C GLU A 16 1.25 -3.95 -23.76
N ILE A 17 2.23 -3.15 -23.32
CA ILE A 17 1.98 -2.14 -22.28
C ILE A 17 1.39 -0.90 -22.94
N ILE A 18 0.20 -0.52 -22.52
CA ILE A 18 -0.47 0.70 -22.95
C ILE A 18 -0.22 1.79 -21.91
N THR A 19 0.22 2.97 -22.36
CA THR A 19 0.39 4.14 -21.49
C THR A 19 -0.57 5.25 -21.89
N SER A 20 -1.13 5.94 -20.90
CA SER A 20 -2.12 7.00 -21.12
C SER A 20 -2.09 8.06 -20.02
N LEU A 21 -2.69 9.21 -20.32
CA LEU A 21 -2.95 10.25 -19.32
C LEU A 21 -4.24 9.93 -18.56
N THR A 22 -4.27 10.26 -17.27
CA THR A 22 -5.47 10.15 -16.44
C THR A 22 -5.61 11.38 -15.54
N SER A 23 -6.84 11.71 -15.15
CA SER A 23 -7.15 12.71 -14.11
C SER A 23 -7.39 12.08 -12.74
N LYS A 24 -7.40 10.75 -12.64
CA LYS A 24 -7.64 10.02 -11.39
C LYS A 24 -6.36 9.98 -10.56
N ASN A 25 -6.50 10.02 -9.23
CA ASN A 25 -5.41 9.71 -8.31
C ASN A 25 -5.25 8.19 -8.14
N SER A 26 -4.25 7.76 -7.39
CA SER A 26 -3.97 6.35 -7.12
C SER A 26 -5.17 5.60 -6.53
N ASN A 27 -5.77 6.10 -5.44
CA ASN A 27 -6.94 5.46 -4.81
C ASN A 27 -8.13 5.33 -5.78
N ALA A 28 -8.47 6.41 -6.50
CA ALA A 28 -9.57 6.38 -7.47
C ALA A 28 -9.30 5.40 -8.62
N THR A 29 -8.03 5.25 -9.02
CA THR A 29 -7.63 4.25 -10.00
C THR A 29 -7.85 2.84 -9.45
N LEU A 30 -7.37 2.52 -8.23
CA LEU A 30 -7.58 1.20 -7.60
C LEU A 30 -9.07 0.82 -7.52
N LEU A 31 -9.94 1.80 -7.30
CA LEU A 31 -11.38 1.56 -7.15
C LEU A 31 -12.10 1.26 -8.48
N ASP A 32 -11.53 1.63 -9.63
CA ASP A 32 -12.11 1.38 -10.95
C ASP A 32 -12.04 -0.10 -11.37
N TYR A 33 -11.19 -0.86 -10.70
CA TYR A 33 -10.87 -2.21 -11.07
C TYR A 33 -11.34 -3.22 -10.02
N PRO A 34 -11.35 -4.54 -10.31
CA PRO A 34 -11.60 -5.55 -9.29
C PRO A 34 -10.57 -5.50 -8.15
N THR A 35 -10.93 -6.11 -7.03
CA THR A 35 -10.01 -6.27 -5.90
C THR A 35 -8.79 -7.13 -6.29
N GLY A 36 -7.66 -6.90 -5.65
CA GLY A 36 -6.37 -7.49 -5.97
C GLY A 36 -5.23 -6.94 -5.12
N ALA A 37 -4.04 -7.52 -5.29
CA ALA A 37 -2.84 -7.10 -4.56
C ALA A 37 -2.34 -5.75 -5.07
N TYR A 38 -1.99 -4.83 -4.16
CA TYR A 38 -1.42 -3.53 -4.56
C TYR A 38 -0.22 -3.14 -3.69
N THR A 39 0.57 -2.19 -4.18
CA THR A 39 1.68 -1.58 -3.45
C THR A 39 1.89 -0.14 -3.90
N GLY A 40 2.24 0.75 -2.98
CA GLY A 40 2.65 2.12 -3.27
C GLY A 40 4.15 2.25 -3.04
N MET A 41 4.85 2.91 -3.95
CA MET A 41 6.31 3.10 -3.94
C MET A 41 6.66 4.53 -4.35
N ARG A 42 7.82 5.02 -3.91
CA ARG A 42 8.27 6.39 -4.18
C ARG A 42 9.51 6.38 -5.05
N THR A 43 9.51 7.24 -6.07
CA THR A 43 10.74 7.55 -6.81
C THR A 43 11.62 8.49 -5.98
N PHE A 44 12.93 8.38 -6.15
CA PHE A 44 13.91 9.25 -5.52
C PHE A 44 14.78 9.85 -6.62
N ASP A 45 14.75 11.18 -6.75
CA ASP A 45 15.52 12.03 -7.67
C ASP A 45 15.65 11.52 -9.10
N ARG A 46 14.63 10.78 -9.57
CA ARG A 46 14.63 10.04 -10.84
C ARG A 46 15.79 9.04 -11.00
N ILE A 47 16.57 8.78 -9.94
CA ILE A 47 17.68 7.82 -9.94
C ILE A 47 17.20 6.40 -9.63
N GLY A 48 16.08 6.26 -8.92
CA GLY A 48 15.57 4.96 -8.56
C GLY A 48 14.23 5.01 -7.85
N ILE A 49 13.82 3.83 -7.37
CA ILE A 49 12.63 3.62 -6.57
C ILE A 49 13.06 3.00 -5.25
N MET A 50 12.62 3.59 -4.14
CA MET A 50 12.94 3.11 -2.80
C MET A 50 12.36 1.71 -2.58
N ASP A 51 13.21 0.76 -2.11
CA ASP A 51 12.86 -0.64 -1.84
C ASP A 51 12.05 -1.34 -2.95
N PHE A 52 12.39 -1.11 -4.23
CA PHE A 52 11.65 -1.68 -5.35
C PHE A 52 11.47 -3.21 -5.24
N THR A 53 12.54 -3.92 -4.86
CA THR A 53 12.49 -5.37 -4.65
C THR A 53 11.49 -5.75 -3.54
N GLY A 54 11.46 -5.03 -2.42
CA GLY A 54 10.50 -5.26 -1.35
C GLY A 54 9.05 -4.98 -1.78
N HIS A 55 8.83 -3.96 -2.61
CA HIS A 55 7.50 -3.68 -3.17
C HIS A 55 7.02 -4.78 -4.13
N THR A 56 7.88 -5.27 -5.02
CA THR A 56 7.53 -6.37 -5.95
C THR A 56 7.32 -7.70 -5.22
N ALA A 57 8.12 -7.98 -4.19
CA ALA A 57 7.93 -9.16 -3.34
C ALA A 57 6.58 -9.07 -2.60
N ARG A 58 6.22 -7.89 -2.07
CA ARG A 58 4.93 -7.68 -1.40
C ARG A 58 3.74 -7.92 -2.32
N LEU A 59 3.81 -7.50 -3.59
CA LEU A 59 2.76 -7.79 -4.57
C LEU A 59 2.56 -9.30 -4.74
N ALA A 60 3.63 -10.06 -5.00
CA ALA A 60 3.56 -11.51 -5.14
C ALA A 60 3.05 -12.20 -3.87
N THR A 61 3.58 -11.85 -2.70
CA THR A 61 3.18 -12.43 -1.42
C THR A 61 1.73 -12.09 -1.05
N SER A 62 1.26 -10.88 -1.36
CA SER A 62 -0.16 -10.53 -1.14
C SER A 62 -1.06 -11.33 -2.08
N LEU A 63 -0.69 -11.46 -3.36
CA LEU A 63 -1.45 -12.23 -4.35
C LEU A 63 -1.53 -13.74 -4.03
N GLN A 64 -0.53 -14.30 -3.35
CA GLN A 64 -0.57 -15.69 -2.89
C GLN A 64 -1.66 -15.92 -1.81
N GLN A 65 -1.93 -14.89 -1.01
CA GLN A 65 -2.86 -14.92 0.12
C GLN A 65 -4.28 -14.45 -0.25
N ILE A 66 -4.44 -13.72 -1.35
CA ILE A 66 -5.76 -13.38 -1.89
C ILE A 66 -6.31 -14.57 -2.67
N LYS A 67 -7.56 -14.94 -2.38
CA LYS A 67 -8.30 -15.97 -3.10
C LYS A 67 -9.41 -15.34 -3.93
N PHE A 68 -9.48 -15.72 -5.19
CA PHE A 68 -10.43 -15.16 -6.14
C PHE A 68 -11.52 -16.20 -6.50
N SER A 69 -12.79 -15.79 -6.42
CA SER A 69 -13.91 -16.65 -6.79
C SER A 69 -14.32 -16.43 -8.24
N SER A 70 -14.53 -17.51 -9.01
CA SER A 70 -14.95 -17.44 -10.42
C SER A 70 -16.37 -16.89 -10.61
N ALA A 71 -17.21 -16.93 -9.58
CA ALA A 71 -18.57 -16.39 -9.58
C ALA A 71 -18.65 -14.86 -9.40
N THR A 72 -17.52 -14.16 -9.22
CA THR A 72 -17.48 -12.71 -8.97
C THR A 72 -17.73 -11.93 -10.28
N THR A 73 -18.97 -11.96 -10.74
CA THR A 73 -19.47 -11.24 -11.92
C THR A 73 -19.91 -9.81 -11.61
N ALA A 74 -19.75 -9.35 -10.38
CA ALA A 74 -20.10 -8.00 -9.97
C ALA A 74 -18.94 -7.32 -9.24
N THR A 75 -18.70 -6.06 -9.60
CA THR A 75 -17.78 -5.04 -9.07
C THR A 75 -17.87 -4.78 -7.55
N THR A 76 -18.49 -5.67 -6.78
CA THR A 76 -18.87 -5.45 -5.38
C THR A 76 -18.69 -6.66 -4.46
N ALA A 77 -18.33 -7.85 -4.98
CA ALA A 77 -18.12 -9.01 -4.13
C ALA A 77 -16.65 -9.07 -3.67
N SER A 78 -16.45 -8.93 -2.37
CA SER A 78 -15.14 -8.99 -1.73
C SER A 78 -14.51 -10.38 -1.93
N PRO A 79 -13.22 -10.47 -2.29
CA PRO A 79 -12.52 -11.74 -2.20
C PRO A 79 -12.58 -12.23 -0.75
N THR A 80 -12.93 -13.50 -0.59
CA THR A 80 -12.99 -14.20 0.69
C THR A 80 -11.63 -14.85 0.92
N HIS A 81 -10.97 -14.55 2.04
CA HIS A 81 -9.68 -15.19 2.37
C HIS A 81 -9.83 -16.67 2.79
N ASP A 82 -11.07 -17.12 3.07
CA ASP A 82 -11.37 -18.43 3.67
C ASP A 82 -11.99 -19.46 2.69
N ASP A 83 -12.30 -19.07 1.44
CA ASP A 83 -12.87 -19.97 0.45
C ASP A 83 -11.82 -20.64 -0.46
N LYS A 84 -12.16 -21.82 -0.99
CA LYS A 84 -11.35 -22.49 -2.03
C LYS A 84 -11.40 -21.67 -3.32
N GLU A 85 -10.24 -21.21 -3.76
CA GLU A 85 -10.07 -20.57 -5.06
C GLU A 85 -10.31 -21.56 -6.21
N ASP A 86 -10.94 -21.07 -7.27
CA ASP A 86 -11.16 -21.84 -8.50
C ASP A 86 -9.80 -22.24 -9.12
N ALA A 87 -9.66 -23.53 -9.49
CA ALA A 87 -8.43 -24.07 -10.05
C ALA A 87 -7.97 -23.28 -11.30
N VAL A 88 -8.91 -22.84 -12.14
CA VAL A 88 -8.58 -22.09 -13.36
C VAL A 88 -8.03 -20.70 -13.03
N VAL A 89 -8.57 -20.05 -11.99
CA VAL A 89 -8.06 -18.75 -11.53
C VAL A 89 -6.69 -18.90 -10.89
N SER A 90 -6.51 -19.95 -10.09
CA SER A 90 -5.22 -20.28 -9.49
C SER A 90 -4.13 -20.51 -10.55
N GLU A 91 -4.46 -21.24 -11.62
CA GLU A 91 -3.58 -21.48 -12.76
C GLU A 91 -3.25 -20.19 -13.52
N GLY A 92 -4.25 -19.36 -13.83
CA GLY A 92 -4.07 -18.08 -14.51
C GLY A 92 -3.18 -17.10 -13.76
N LEU A 93 -3.21 -17.13 -12.42
CA LEU A 93 -2.39 -16.27 -11.55
C LEU A 93 -1.05 -16.90 -11.14
N ALA A 94 -0.83 -18.19 -11.40
CA ALA A 94 0.32 -18.94 -10.87
C ALA A 94 1.67 -18.27 -11.18
N ARG A 95 1.83 -17.75 -12.40
CA ARG A 95 3.05 -17.06 -12.83
C ARG A 95 3.30 -15.78 -12.04
N LEU A 96 2.27 -14.99 -11.75
CA LEU A 96 2.40 -13.72 -11.02
C LEU A 96 2.50 -13.90 -9.51
N ARG A 97 2.14 -15.07 -8.99
CA ARG A 97 2.44 -15.45 -7.60
C ARG A 97 3.92 -15.74 -7.39
N ASN A 98 4.70 -15.98 -8.45
CA ASN A 98 6.15 -16.13 -8.35
C ASN A 98 6.83 -14.74 -8.25
N GLN A 99 7.71 -14.57 -7.26
CA GLN A 99 8.36 -13.28 -6.99
C GLN A 99 9.26 -12.79 -8.13
N GLU A 100 9.98 -13.68 -8.80
CA GLU A 100 10.88 -13.31 -9.91
C GLU A 100 10.09 -12.84 -11.13
N THR A 101 9.02 -13.59 -11.47
CA THR A 101 8.11 -13.19 -12.55
C THR A 101 7.43 -11.87 -12.21
N MET A 102 6.85 -11.74 -11.01
CA MET A 102 6.24 -10.47 -10.56
C MET A 102 7.22 -9.30 -10.67
N LYS A 103 8.47 -9.49 -10.23
CA LYS A 103 9.50 -8.45 -10.29
C LYS A 103 9.78 -8.05 -11.73
N LYS A 104 9.97 -9.01 -12.64
CA LYS A 104 10.21 -8.74 -14.06
C LYS A 104 9.04 -7.97 -14.69
N GLU A 105 7.82 -8.48 -14.53
CA GLU A 105 6.63 -7.90 -15.14
C GLU A 105 6.32 -6.51 -14.60
N THR A 106 6.51 -6.30 -13.28
CA THR A 106 6.40 -4.97 -12.67
C THR A 106 7.50 -4.03 -13.18
N THR A 107 8.73 -4.51 -13.38
CA THR A 107 9.83 -3.70 -13.92
C THR A 107 9.49 -3.16 -15.31
N ASP A 108 9.02 -4.04 -16.20
CA ASP A 108 8.65 -3.67 -17.57
C ASP A 108 7.53 -2.60 -17.56
N LEU A 109 6.48 -2.84 -16.77
CA LEU A 109 5.34 -1.93 -16.61
C LEU A 109 5.73 -0.57 -16.06
N VAL A 110 6.50 -0.57 -14.96
CA VAL A 110 6.94 0.65 -14.28
C VAL A 110 7.89 1.45 -15.15
N GLN A 111 8.79 0.79 -15.87
CA GLN A 111 9.72 1.45 -16.78
C GLN A 111 8.98 2.14 -17.93
N ALA A 112 8.01 1.46 -18.55
CA ALA A 112 7.18 2.05 -19.61
C ALA A 112 6.39 3.28 -19.09
N GLY A 113 5.75 3.14 -17.94
CA GLY A 113 4.98 4.20 -17.32
C GLY A 113 5.83 5.42 -16.90
N LEU A 114 6.99 5.21 -16.28
CA LEU A 114 7.91 6.31 -15.92
C LEU A 114 8.47 7.03 -17.15
N LYS A 115 8.85 6.29 -18.21
CA LYS A 115 9.29 6.89 -19.47
C LYS A 115 8.21 7.80 -20.05
N PHE A 116 6.96 7.34 -20.06
CA PHE A 116 5.83 8.15 -20.52
C PHE A 116 5.59 9.35 -19.58
N TYR A 117 5.52 9.13 -18.27
CA TYR A 117 5.32 10.17 -17.26
C TYR A 117 6.34 11.31 -17.35
N TYR A 118 7.64 11.00 -17.40
CA TYR A 118 8.67 12.02 -17.51
C TYR A 118 8.72 12.69 -18.88
N LYS A 119 8.25 12.03 -19.96
CA LYS A 119 8.05 12.68 -21.26
C LYS A 119 6.93 13.73 -21.21
N GLN A 120 5.91 13.52 -20.37
CA GLN A 120 4.80 14.47 -20.19
C GLN A 120 5.17 15.62 -19.24
N LEU A 121 5.99 15.38 -18.22
CA LEU A 121 6.57 16.40 -17.35
C LEU A 121 7.66 17.19 -18.08
N ARG A 122 7.27 18.22 -18.82
CA ARG A 122 8.22 19.21 -19.38
C ARG A 122 9.10 19.78 -18.25
N GLN A 123 10.36 19.37 -18.19
CA GLN A 123 11.46 20.00 -17.42
C GLN A 123 11.26 20.26 -15.91
N SER A 124 10.31 19.64 -15.19
CA SER A 124 10.23 19.79 -13.71
C SER A 124 10.86 18.61 -12.97
N LEU A 125 11.82 18.87 -12.08
CA LEU A 125 12.56 17.86 -11.29
C LEU A 125 11.74 17.20 -10.15
N GLN A 126 10.40 17.19 -10.22
CA GLN A 126 9.60 16.66 -9.13
C GLN A 126 9.63 15.13 -9.06
N ASN A 127 9.77 14.60 -7.85
CA ASN A 127 9.62 13.18 -7.54
C ASN A 127 8.16 12.73 -7.74
N GLY A 128 7.97 11.51 -8.23
CA GLY A 128 6.66 10.87 -8.40
C GLY A 128 6.37 9.82 -7.32
N GLU A 129 5.09 9.70 -6.97
CA GLU A 129 4.48 8.57 -6.29
C GLU A 129 3.97 7.57 -7.35
N LEU A 130 4.18 6.29 -7.08
CA LEU A 130 3.84 5.20 -7.98
C LEU A 130 2.99 4.19 -7.21
N THR A 131 1.78 3.92 -7.70
CA THR A 131 0.96 2.82 -7.20
C THR A 131 0.93 1.72 -8.25
N ALA A 132 1.45 0.54 -7.93
CA ALA A 132 1.32 -0.65 -8.76
C ALA A 132 0.25 -1.56 -8.15
N ALA A 133 -0.71 -1.95 -8.97
CA ALA A 133 -1.77 -2.88 -8.62
C ALA A 133 -1.73 -4.07 -9.57
N LEU A 134 -2.01 -5.24 -9.04
CA LEU A 134 -2.25 -6.45 -9.78
C LEU A 134 -3.66 -6.94 -9.49
N GLU A 135 -4.37 -7.24 -10.55
CA GLU A 135 -5.75 -7.67 -10.53
C GLU A 135 -5.90 -8.96 -11.32
N GLY A 136 -6.89 -9.77 -10.94
CA GLY A 136 -7.46 -10.78 -11.82
C GLY A 136 -8.73 -10.21 -12.44
N GLU A 137 -8.79 -10.05 -13.76
CA GLU A 137 -10.07 -9.76 -14.42
C GLU A 137 -10.86 -11.06 -14.55
N THR A 138 -11.97 -11.16 -13.82
CA THR A 138 -12.76 -12.40 -13.70
C THR A 138 -13.46 -12.84 -14.99
N LYS A 139 -13.61 -11.94 -15.98
CA LYS A 139 -14.21 -12.26 -17.28
C LYS A 139 -13.23 -12.84 -18.31
N ALA A 140 -11.95 -12.47 -18.25
CA ALA A 140 -10.93 -12.93 -19.20
C ALA A 140 -10.03 -14.02 -18.61
N MET A 141 -10.06 -14.23 -17.28
CA MET A 141 -9.15 -15.13 -16.56
C MET A 141 -7.66 -14.80 -16.76
N GLU A 142 -7.37 -13.60 -17.27
CA GLU A 142 -6.01 -13.10 -17.47
C GLU A 142 -5.72 -12.01 -16.43
N PRO A 143 -4.55 -12.08 -15.76
CA PRO A 143 -4.16 -11.06 -14.81
C PRO A 143 -3.87 -9.73 -15.50
N THR A 144 -4.45 -8.66 -14.98
CA THR A 144 -4.17 -7.29 -15.42
C THR A 144 -3.23 -6.61 -14.43
N LEU A 145 -2.10 -6.12 -14.95
CA LEU A 145 -1.13 -5.32 -14.22
C LEU A 145 -1.33 -3.84 -14.53
N ILE A 146 -1.44 -3.02 -13.49
CA ILE A 146 -1.63 -1.57 -13.62
C ILE A 146 -0.59 -0.83 -12.78
N ALA A 147 -0.04 0.23 -13.34
CA ALA A 147 0.79 1.19 -12.63
C ALA A 147 0.26 2.60 -12.85
N HIS A 148 -0.01 3.29 -11.75
CA HIS A 148 -0.41 4.69 -11.71
C HIS A 148 0.77 5.55 -11.23
N PHE A 149 0.95 6.71 -11.85
CA PHE A 149 2.02 7.65 -11.55
C PHE A 149 1.43 9.04 -11.32
N GLU A 150 1.76 9.65 -10.18
CA GLU A 150 1.38 11.02 -9.85
C GLU A 150 2.53 11.78 -9.17
N PRO A 151 2.54 13.11 -9.15
CA PRO A 151 3.55 13.86 -8.41
C PRO A 151 3.47 13.56 -6.91
N LEU A 152 4.62 13.39 -6.27
CA LEU A 152 4.69 13.23 -4.83
C LEU A 152 4.23 14.54 -4.18
N LYS A 153 3.22 14.45 -3.32
CA LYS A 153 2.71 15.62 -2.58
C LYS A 153 3.75 16.04 -1.54
N ALA A 154 4.12 17.31 -1.56
CA ALA A 154 4.94 17.89 -0.50
C ALA A 154 4.14 17.85 0.82
N LEU A 155 4.83 17.51 1.91
CA LEU A 155 4.26 17.68 3.25
C LEU A 155 4.00 19.16 3.47
N LYS A 156 2.77 19.49 3.86
CA LYS A 156 2.37 20.87 4.15
C LYS A 156 2.74 21.29 5.57
N GLU A 157 2.83 20.31 6.47
CA GLU A 157 2.97 20.52 7.91
C GLU A 157 3.95 19.49 8.49
N SER A 158 4.58 19.86 9.60
CA SER A 158 5.53 19.01 10.32
C SER A 158 4.87 18.13 11.39
N ARG A 159 3.59 18.40 11.71
CA ARG A 159 2.79 17.65 12.68
C ARG A 159 1.60 17.03 11.96
N CYS A 160 1.09 15.94 12.51
CA CYS A 160 -0.14 15.31 12.05
C CYS A 160 -1.17 15.34 13.18
N LYS A 161 -2.40 15.72 12.84
CA LYS A 161 -3.60 15.45 13.64
C LYS A 161 -4.10 14.07 13.25
N VAL A 162 -4.33 13.23 14.25
CA VAL A 162 -4.90 11.89 14.06
C VAL A 162 -6.19 11.76 14.86
N GLU A 163 -7.11 10.97 14.34
CA GLU A 163 -8.32 10.57 15.05
C GLU A 163 -8.31 9.07 15.27
N VAL A 164 -8.97 8.61 16.33
CA VAL A 164 -9.16 7.17 16.56
C VAL A 164 -10.45 6.73 15.86
N HIS A 165 -10.34 5.76 14.95
CA HIS A 165 -11.50 5.18 14.28
C HIS A 165 -11.34 3.69 14.01
N GLY A 166 -12.42 2.95 14.27
CA GLY A 166 -12.57 1.57 13.84
C GLY A 166 -11.77 0.56 14.66
N ALA A 167 -12.01 -0.72 14.34
CA ALA A 167 -11.30 -1.86 14.88
C ALA A 167 -10.11 -2.24 13.97
N PRO A 168 -9.14 -3.03 14.46
CA PRO A 168 -8.04 -3.54 13.65
C PRO A 168 -8.51 -4.34 12.42
N ARG A 169 -7.68 -4.37 11.38
CA ARG A 169 -7.95 -5.09 10.13
C ARG A 169 -7.92 -6.61 10.37
N GLN A 170 -8.86 -7.35 9.79
CA GLN A 170 -8.89 -8.81 9.90
C GLN A 170 -7.68 -9.49 9.23
N HIS A 171 -7.27 -9.01 8.05
CA HIS A 171 -6.13 -9.56 7.29
C HIS A 171 -5.00 -8.53 7.14
N ALA A 172 -4.53 -8.02 8.27
CA ALA A 172 -3.63 -6.86 8.31
C ALA A 172 -2.30 -7.07 7.56
N THR A 173 -1.82 -8.30 7.40
CA THR A 173 -0.55 -8.62 6.72
C THR A 173 -0.65 -8.61 5.19
N ILE A 174 -1.86 -8.58 4.62
CA ILE A 174 -2.09 -8.59 3.17
C ILE A 174 -2.30 -7.15 2.69
N LYS A 175 -1.59 -6.75 1.63
CA LYS A 175 -1.83 -5.45 0.99
C LYS A 175 -2.86 -5.60 -0.13
N ASP A 176 -4.10 -5.83 0.29
CA ASP A 176 -5.26 -6.01 -0.57
C ASP A 176 -5.97 -4.68 -0.84
N SER A 177 -6.29 -4.39 -2.09
CA SER A 177 -7.07 -3.21 -2.49
C SER A 177 -8.51 -3.22 -1.95
N GLN A 178 -8.99 -4.35 -1.42
CA GLN A 178 -10.23 -4.39 -0.63
C GLN A 178 -10.18 -3.38 0.51
N TRP A 179 -9.03 -3.27 1.17
CA TRP A 179 -8.85 -2.32 2.26
C TRP A 179 -9.06 -0.86 1.84
N VAL A 180 -8.76 -0.51 0.58
CA VAL A 180 -9.02 0.84 0.03
C VAL A 180 -10.53 1.10 -0.08
N ARG A 181 -11.34 0.07 -0.34
CA ARG A 181 -12.80 0.15 -0.33
C ARG A 181 -13.32 0.27 1.10
N ASP A 182 -12.87 -0.63 1.97
CA ASP A 182 -13.36 -0.75 3.34
C ASP A 182 -13.10 0.52 4.15
N ARG A 183 -11.88 1.08 4.03
CA ARG A 183 -11.52 2.29 4.78
C ARG A 183 -12.20 3.56 4.30
N LYS A 184 -12.85 3.56 3.12
CA LYS A 184 -13.53 4.74 2.58
C LYS A 184 -14.65 5.23 3.51
N GLU A 185 -15.35 4.31 4.18
CA GLU A 185 -16.38 4.66 5.16
C GLU A 185 -15.83 5.33 6.41
N ILE A 186 -14.56 5.10 6.73
CA ILE A 186 -13.84 5.76 7.82
C ILE A 186 -13.34 7.12 7.34
N GLU A 187 -12.68 7.17 6.18
CA GLU A 187 -12.13 8.41 5.59
C GLU A 187 -13.19 9.51 5.45
N VAL A 188 -14.44 9.18 5.07
CA VAL A 188 -15.52 10.17 4.94
C VAL A 188 -16.03 10.75 6.26
N LYS A 189 -15.68 10.12 7.39
CA LYS A 189 -16.08 10.55 8.74
C LYS A 189 -15.01 11.39 9.44
N LEU A 190 -13.80 11.45 8.89
CA LEU A 190 -12.70 12.23 9.47
C LEU A 190 -12.96 13.74 9.37
N ASP A 191 -12.50 14.48 10.37
CA ASP A 191 -12.47 15.93 10.32
C ASP A 191 -11.60 16.40 9.14
N ARG A 192 -11.92 17.59 8.61
CA ARG A 192 -11.23 18.15 7.44
C ARG A 192 -9.74 18.42 7.66
N ASP A 193 -9.32 18.64 8.90
CA ASP A 193 -7.94 18.90 9.32
C ASP A 193 -7.22 17.64 9.82
N THR A 194 -7.90 16.49 9.85
CA THR A 194 -7.28 15.22 10.26
C THR A 194 -6.47 14.61 9.12
N ASN A 195 -5.26 14.18 9.46
CA ASN A 195 -4.31 13.62 8.50
C ASN A 195 -4.47 12.11 8.33
N GLU A 196 -4.82 11.40 9.40
CA GLU A 196 -4.90 9.94 9.42
C GLU A 196 -5.83 9.46 10.54
N ALA A 197 -6.41 8.28 10.37
CA ALA A 197 -7.13 7.59 11.43
C ALA A 197 -6.28 6.45 12.01
N LEU A 198 -6.24 6.31 13.33
CA LEU A 198 -5.62 5.20 14.05
C LEU A 198 -6.66 4.13 14.38
N MET A 199 -6.30 2.87 14.19
CA MET A 199 -7.11 1.71 14.57
C MET A 199 -6.61 1.15 15.89
N LEU A 200 -7.54 0.88 16.81
CA LEU A 200 -7.26 0.27 18.11
C LEU A 200 -8.32 -0.73 18.51
N ASP A 201 -7.97 -1.61 19.45
CA ASP A 201 -8.92 -2.56 20.04
C ASP A 201 -9.54 -2.05 21.34
N ASP A 202 -10.41 -2.85 21.95
CA ASP A 202 -11.10 -2.53 23.20
C ASP A 202 -10.14 -2.34 24.39
N ASN A 203 -8.91 -2.87 24.31
CA ASN A 203 -7.88 -2.66 25.32
C ASN A 203 -7.18 -1.30 25.17
N GLN A 204 -7.48 -0.54 24.12
CA GLN A 204 -6.80 0.68 23.68
C GLN A 204 -5.38 0.45 23.17
N ASP A 205 -5.09 -0.76 22.69
CA ASP A 205 -3.86 -1.07 21.98
C ASP A 205 -3.93 -0.49 20.56
N VAL A 206 -2.95 0.34 20.20
CA VAL A 206 -2.87 0.97 18.87
C VAL A 206 -2.14 0.02 17.91
N TYR A 207 -2.81 -0.35 16.83
CA TYR A 207 -2.27 -1.28 15.83
C TYR A 207 -1.50 -0.51 14.76
N GLU A 208 -2.21 0.27 13.96
CA GLU A 208 -1.68 1.04 12.83
C GLU A 208 -2.70 2.11 12.40
N GLY A 209 -2.34 2.97 11.46
CA GLY A 209 -3.28 3.88 10.79
C GLY A 209 -3.94 3.25 9.57
N LEU A 210 -4.87 3.96 8.92
CA LEU A 210 -5.53 3.45 7.71
C LEU A 210 -4.55 3.20 6.55
N SER A 211 -3.43 3.92 6.53
CA SER A 211 -2.40 3.79 5.50
C SER A 211 -0.96 3.78 6.00
N SER A 212 -0.75 3.88 7.31
CA SER A 212 0.56 4.08 7.95
C SER A 212 0.81 3.11 9.11
N ASN A 213 2.07 2.82 9.44
CA ASN A 213 2.40 2.20 10.72
C ASN A 213 2.47 3.26 11.83
N PHE A 214 2.29 2.85 13.09
CA PHE A 214 2.31 3.75 14.26
C PHE A 214 3.45 3.40 15.21
N PHE A 215 4.10 4.42 15.76
CA PHE A 215 5.17 4.32 16.73
C PHE A 215 4.97 5.32 17.86
N ALA A 216 5.37 4.93 19.07
CA ALA A 216 5.47 5.82 20.22
C ALA A 216 6.86 5.70 20.86
N PHE A 217 7.39 6.78 21.42
CA PHE A 217 8.62 6.74 22.21
C PHE A 217 8.28 6.83 23.70
N ASP A 218 8.48 5.73 24.42
CA ASP A 218 8.29 5.65 25.86
C ASP A 218 9.48 6.30 26.56
N ARG A 219 9.22 7.41 27.25
CA ARG A 219 10.25 8.20 27.93
C ARG A 219 10.84 7.48 29.13
N LYS A 220 10.03 6.73 29.88
CA LYS A 220 10.49 6.04 31.10
C LYS A 220 11.38 4.85 30.74
N ARG A 221 10.99 4.10 29.70
CA ARG A 221 11.72 2.93 29.21
C ARG A 221 12.82 3.29 28.22
N GLN A 222 12.87 4.53 27.74
CA GLN A 222 13.79 4.99 26.68
C GLN A 222 13.74 4.08 25.46
N THR A 223 12.52 3.70 25.04
CA THR A 223 12.28 2.62 24.06
C THR A 223 11.21 3.05 23.06
N VAL A 224 11.42 2.71 21.79
CA VAL A 224 10.41 2.87 20.74
C VAL A 224 9.45 1.69 20.80
N LEU A 225 8.15 1.98 20.91
CA LEU A 225 7.06 1.00 20.88
C LEU A 225 6.44 0.97 19.48
N THR A 226 6.12 -0.23 18.99
CA THR A 226 5.36 -0.45 17.74
C THR A 226 4.63 -1.78 17.84
N ALA A 227 3.52 -1.91 17.11
CA ALA A 227 2.75 -3.15 17.06
C ALA A 227 3.63 -4.41 16.82
N PRO A 228 3.30 -5.56 17.45
CA PRO A 228 3.99 -6.82 17.26
C PRO A 228 4.15 -7.21 15.78
N LEU A 229 5.27 -7.83 15.43
CA LEU A 229 5.48 -8.32 14.07
C LEU A 229 4.39 -9.32 13.66
N GLY A 230 3.83 -9.14 12.46
CA GLY A 230 2.75 -9.97 11.94
C GLY A 230 1.35 -9.58 12.41
N SER A 231 1.21 -8.65 13.35
CA SER A 231 -0.11 -8.11 13.75
C SER A 231 -0.63 -7.01 12.80
N VAL A 232 0.29 -6.36 12.09
CA VAL A 232 0.01 -5.27 11.13
C VAL A 232 0.82 -5.45 9.85
N LEU A 233 0.52 -4.67 8.81
CA LEU A 233 1.29 -4.74 7.58
C LEU A 233 2.71 -4.22 7.83
N LEU A 234 3.73 -5.02 7.52
CA LEU A 234 5.12 -4.57 7.58
C LEU A 234 5.39 -3.52 6.48
N GLY A 235 5.35 -2.25 6.86
CA GLY A 235 5.54 -1.11 5.98
C GLY A 235 6.99 -0.98 5.51
N THR A 236 7.17 -0.39 4.33
CA THR A 236 8.52 -0.10 3.80
C THR A 236 9.23 0.94 4.67
N MET A 237 8.52 2.01 5.04
CA MET A 237 9.07 3.06 5.92
C MET A 237 9.28 2.57 7.36
N GLN A 238 8.40 1.70 7.86
CA GLN A 238 8.62 1.00 9.13
C GLN A 238 9.97 0.26 9.14
N LYS A 239 10.32 -0.48 8.08
CA LYS A 239 11.65 -1.13 7.98
C LYS A 239 12.80 -0.12 8.05
N VAL A 240 12.66 1.04 7.41
CA VAL A 240 13.67 2.11 7.46
C VAL A 240 13.85 2.59 8.91
N VAL A 241 12.75 2.86 9.61
CA VAL A 241 12.78 3.27 11.03
C VAL A 241 13.46 2.20 11.89
N LEU A 242 13.07 0.93 11.75
CA LEU A 242 13.67 -0.17 12.53
C LEU A 242 15.18 -0.32 12.26
N ASN A 243 15.61 -0.15 11.01
CA ASN A 243 17.03 -0.17 10.65
C ASN A 243 17.80 0.99 11.29
N VAL A 244 17.22 2.19 11.31
CA VAL A 244 17.81 3.36 11.99
C VAL A 244 17.90 3.10 13.49
N CYS A 245 16.83 2.64 14.14
CA CYS A 245 16.86 2.29 15.55
C CYS A 245 17.96 1.26 15.87
N SER A 246 18.09 0.22 15.04
CA SER A 246 19.16 -0.78 15.20
C SER A 246 20.55 -0.18 15.05
N ALA A 247 20.79 0.67 14.03
CA ALA A 247 22.08 1.31 13.80
C ALA A 247 22.47 2.28 14.92
N GLU A 248 21.50 3.05 15.42
CA GLU A 248 21.68 4.03 16.50
C GLU A 248 21.56 3.41 17.90
N LYS A 249 21.37 2.09 17.99
CA LYS A 249 21.20 1.35 19.25
C LYS A 249 20.04 1.85 20.11
N ILE A 250 18.99 2.35 19.46
CA ILE A 250 17.72 2.71 20.09
C ILE A 250 16.92 1.42 20.27
N PRO A 251 16.56 1.03 21.51
CA PRO A 251 15.79 -0.19 21.74
C PRO A 251 14.39 -0.04 21.16
N VAL A 252 13.90 -1.14 20.57
CA VAL A 252 12.54 -1.24 20.03
C VAL A 252 11.84 -2.40 20.73
N ASP A 253 10.66 -2.12 21.25
CA ASP A 253 9.76 -3.10 21.84
C ASP A 253 8.57 -3.32 20.87
N PHE A 254 8.43 -4.56 20.42
CA PHE A 254 7.37 -4.97 19.51
C PHE A 254 6.11 -5.35 20.30
N THR A 255 5.63 -4.38 21.08
CA THR A 255 4.38 -4.43 21.85
C THR A 255 3.49 -3.27 21.44
N PHE A 256 2.18 -3.48 21.45
CA PHE A 256 1.24 -2.44 21.06
C PHE A 256 1.41 -1.21 21.97
N PRO A 257 1.60 -0.01 21.39
CA PRO A 257 1.46 1.21 22.15
C PRO A 257 0.02 1.31 22.67
N ASN A 258 -0.17 1.42 23.98
CA ASN A 258 -1.50 1.51 24.60
C ASN A 258 -1.84 2.95 25.00
N LEU A 259 -3.00 3.47 24.58
CA LEU A 259 -3.41 4.86 24.88
C LEU A 259 -3.62 5.15 26.37
N LYS A 260 -3.85 4.13 27.21
CA LYS A 260 -3.91 4.31 28.67
C LYS A 260 -2.57 4.76 29.25
N ASN A 261 -1.48 4.57 28.51
CA ASN A 261 -0.12 4.93 28.89
C ASN A 261 0.40 6.13 28.10
N ILE A 262 -0.48 6.91 27.45
CA ILE A 262 -0.07 8.02 26.58
C ILE A 262 0.79 9.08 27.30
N ASP A 263 0.56 9.30 28.60
CA ASP A 263 1.33 10.26 29.42
C ASP A 263 2.80 9.83 29.63
N ASP A 264 3.12 8.56 29.37
CA ASP A 264 4.49 8.04 29.44
C ASP A 264 5.26 8.24 28.13
N TRP A 265 4.56 8.64 27.06
CA TRP A 265 5.16 8.89 25.76
C TRP A 265 5.74 10.30 25.67
N GLU A 266 6.99 10.42 25.21
CA GLU A 266 7.55 11.75 24.88
C GLU A 266 7.04 12.25 23.53
N GLY A 267 6.70 11.32 22.63
CA GLY A 267 6.20 11.61 21.31
C GLY A 267 5.76 10.35 20.58
N ALA A 268 5.03 10.54 19.48
CA ALA A 268 4.58 9.48 18.61
C ALA A 268 4.63 9.95 17.15
N PHE A 269 4.71 9.01 16.22
CA PHE A 269 4.74 9.30 14.80
C PHE A 269 4.15 8.15 13.97
N ILE A 270 3.76 8.48 12.75
CA ILE A 270 3.28 7.54 11.73
C ILE A 270 4.24 7.54 10.53
N THR A 271 4.26 6.44 9.77
CA THR A 271 5.17 6.29 8.61
C THR A 271 4.48 5.88 7.33
#